data_AF-A0A6J1C5B4-F1
#
_entry.id   AF-A0A6J1C5B4-F1
#
_cell.length_a   1.000
_cell.length_b   1.000
_cell.length_c   1.000
_cell.angle_alpha   90.00
_cell.angle_beta   90.00
_cell.angle_gamma   90.00
#
_symmetry.space_group_name_H-M   'P 1'
#
loop_
_entity.id
_entity.type
_entity.pdbx_description
1 polymer ?
#
loop_
_entity_poly.entity_id
_entity_poly.type
_entity_poly.pdbx_seq_one_letter_code
_entity_poly.pdbx_strand_id
1 'polypeptide(L)'
;MSVEILDSATIVNFVEDEAAFDAFIRDRFAHLDTNHDGLLSYTEMLRELQSLRVFEIHFGIDVKPDPDELSTVYSSLFLQFDHDSSGKVDLDEFKAETKRMMLATANGMGFLPVQMVLEEGSFLMKAVERETTIMAASAF
;
A
#
# COMPACT_ATOMS: atom_id res chain seq x y z
N MET A 1 -1.14 0.79 -15.53
CA MET A 1 0.23 1.08 -15.04
C MET A 1 0.63 2.46 -15.49
N SER A 2 0.95 3.35 -14.55
CA SER A 2 1.22 4.77 -14.80
C SER A 2 2.51 5.19 -14.09
N VAL A 3 3.32 6.02 -14.74
CA VAL A 3 4.52 6.59 -14.11
C VAL A 3 4.13 7.90 -13.45
N GLU A 4 4.21 7.94 -12.13
CA GLU A 4 3.75 9.08 -11.32
C GLU A 4 4.93 9.65 -10.52
N ILE A 5 4.89 10.95 -10.25
CA ILE A 5 5.83 11.61 -9.35
C ILE A 5 5.21 11.58 -7.96
N LEU A 6 5.96 11.08 -6.99
CA LEU A 6 5.50 10.93 -5.63
C LEU A 6 6.43 11.67 -4.67
N ASP A 7 5.86 12.58 -3.90
CA ASP A 7 6.54 13.32 -2.84
C ASP A 7 6.14 12.80 -1.46
N SER A 8 7.06 12.94 -0.49
CA SER A 8 6.80 12.60 0.91
C SER A 8 5.62 13.39 1.48
N ALA A 9 5.46 14.65 1.06
CA ALA A 9 4.33 15.50 1.43
C ALA A 9 2.97 14.97 0.91
N THR A 10 2.94 14.40 -0.30
CA THR A 10 1.73 13.80 -0.89
C THR A 10 1.23 12.64 -0.05
N ILE A 11 2.15 11.76 0.33
CA ILE A 11 1.84 10.58 1.16
C ILE A 11 1.38 11.03 2.55
N VAL A 12 2.08 11.97 3.17
CA VAL A 12 1.73 12.49 4.51
C VAL A 12 0.35 13.16 4.48
N ASN A 13 0.08 14.04 3.50
CA ASN A 13 -1.24 14.68 3.38
C ASN A 13 -2.37 13.65 3.18
N PHE A 14 -2.15 12.61 2.38
CA PHE A 14 -3.14 11.55 2.19
C PHE A 14 -3.40 10.77 3.48
N VAL A 15 -2.35 10.46 4.23
CA VAL A 15 -2.44 9.72 5.50
C VAL A 15 -3.01 10.57 6.64
N GLU A 16 -2.77 11.88 6.63
CA GLU A 16 -3.33 12.84 7.59
C GLU A 16 -4.81 13.15 7.31
N ASP A 17 -5.26 13.06 6.05
CA ASP A 17 -6.67 13.11 5.69
C ASP A 17 -7.36 11.81 6.11
N GLU A 18 -7.68 11.71 7.41
CA GLU A 18 -8.21 10.49 8.02
C GLU A 18 -9.53 10.05 7.37
N ALA A 19 -10.33 10.98 6.84
CA ALA A 19 -11.58 10.64 6.15
C ALA A 19 -11.32 10.00 4.78
N ALA A 20 -10.43 10.58 3.97
CA ALA A 20 -10.05 10.01 2.67
C ALA A 20 -9.29 8.70 2.86
N PHE A 21 -8.39 8.65 3.83
CA PHE A 21 -7.62 7.46 4.18
C PHE A 21 -8.52 6.33 4.68
N ASP A 22 -9.45 6.58 5.60
CA ASP A 22 -10.36 5.56 6.13
C ASP A 22 -11.31 5.04 5.05
N ALA A 23 -11.84 5.93 4.20
CA ALA A 23 -12.67 5.52 3.06
C ALA A 23 -11.91 4.64 2.08
N PHE A 24 -10.66 5.01 1.77
CA PHE A 24 -9.79 4.22 0.91
C PHE A 24 -9.43 2.87 1.53
N ILE A 25 -9.03 2.85 2.81
CA ILE A 25 -8.71 1.62 3.52
C ILE A 25 -9.89 0.67 3.55
N ARG A 26 -11.11 1.16 3.82
CA ARG A 26 -12.33 0.34 3.79
C ARG A 26 -12.62 -0.21 2.41
N ASP A 27 -12.52 0.61 1.36
CA ASP A 27 -12.76 0.19 -0.02
C ASP A 27 -11.77 -0.89 -0.44
N ARG A 28 -10.48 -0.70 -0.14
CA ARG A 28 -9.45 -1.70 -0.38
C ARG A 28 -9.70 -2.95 0.45
N PHE A 29 -9.91 -2.83 1.75
CA PHE A 29 -10.19 -3.97 2.62
C PHE A 29 -11.37 -4.79 2.10
N ALA A 30 -12.47 -4.15 1.71
CA ALA A 30 -13.65 -4.82 1.15
C ALA A 30 -13.39 -5.48 -0.22
N HIS A 31 -12.48 -4.92 -1.03
CA HIS A 31 -12.06 -5.51 -2.28
C HIS A 31 -11.20 -6.78 -2.08
N LEU A 32 -10.57 -6.91 -0.91
CA LEU A 32 -9.66 -8.00 -0.56
C LEU A 32 -10.33 -9.11 0.20
N ASP A 33 -11.22 -8.72 1.10
CA ASP A 33 -12.12 -9.60 1.83
C ASP A 33 -13.14 -10.17 0.84
N THR A 34 -12.69 -11.17 0.08
CA THR A 34 -13.48 -11.83 -0.97
C THR A 34 -14.56 -12.70 -0.34
N ASN A 35 -14.31 -13.17 0.88
CA ASN A 35 -15.22 -14.01 1.63
C ASN A 35 -16.22 -13.19 2.48
N HIS A 36 -15.99 -11.88 2.63
CA HIS A 36 -16.79 -10.93 3.38
C HIS A 36 -16.96 -11.29 4.87
N ASP A 37 -15.95 -11.90 5.50
CA ASP A 37 -15.93 -12.22 6.93
C ASP A 37 -15.43 -11.06 7.80
N GLY A 38 -14.99 -9.97 7.19
CA GLY A 38 -14.45 -8.80 7.87
C GLY A 38 -13.00 -8.97 8.31
N LEU A 39 -12.28 -9.99 7.83
CA LEU A 39 -10.91 -10.31 8.21
C LEU A 39 -10.10 -10.78 6.98
N LEU A 40 -8.93 -10.18 6.75
CA LEU A 40 -8.08 -10.59 5.64
C LEU A 40 -7.23 -11.80 6.02
N SER A 41 -7.49 -12.91 5.34
CA SER A 41 -6.65 -14.10 5.44
C SER A 41 -5.35 -13.94 4.65
N TYR A 42 -4.32 -14.72 4.99
CA TYR A 42 -3.04 -14.72 4.26
C TYR A 42 -3.23 -14.83 2.74
N THR A 43 -4.14 -15.69 2.26
CA THR A 43 -4.41 -15.87 0.83
C THR A 43 -5.05 -14.67 0.15
N GLU A 44 -5.88 -13.91 0.89
CA GLU A 44 -6.53 -12.70 0.38
C GLU A 44 -5.53 -11.55 0.30
N MET A 45 -4.71 -11.40 1.35
CA MET A 45 -3.58 -10.48 1.36
C MET A 45 -2.49 -10.84 0.35
N LEU A 46 -2.25 -12.12 0.07
CA LEU A 46 -1.26 -12.56 -0.90
C LEU A 46 -1.54 -11.97 -2.29
N ARG A 47 -2.82 -11.89 -2.69
CA ARG A 47 -3.22 -11.27 -3.98
C ARG A 47 -2.81 -9.80 -4.05
N GLU A 48 -2.89 -9.09 -2.92
CA GLU A 48 -2.42 -7.71 -2.84
C GLU A 48 -0.94 -7.58 -2.75
N LEU A 49 -0.26 -8.40 -1.95
CA LEU A 49 1.20 -8.34 -1.86
C LEU A 49 1.84 -8.65 -3.22
N GLN A 50 1.23 -9.55 -3.99
CA GLN A 50 1.57 -9.78 -5.40
C GLN A 50 1.30 -8.55 -6.28
N SER A 51 0.19 -7.84 -6.05
CA SER A 51 -0.17 -6.61 -6.78
C SER A 51 0.62 -5.37 -6.33
N LEU A 52 1.14 -5.36 -5.10
CA LEU A 52 1.86 -4.25 -4.49
C LEU A 52 3.26 -4.10 -5.07
N ARG A 53 3.68 -4.99 -5.98
CA ARG A 53 5.00 -4.97 -6.63
C ARG A 53 6.11 -4.60 -5.64
N VAL A 54 6.11 -5.22 -4.46
CA VAL A 54 7.25 -5.18 -3.51
C VAL A 54 8.58 -5.53 -4.20
N PHE A 55 8.51 -6.20 -5.35
CA PHE A 55 9.64 -6.56 -6.19
C PHE A 55 9.96 -5.63 -7.38
N GLU A 56 9.25 -4.52 -7.65
CA GLU A 56 9.79 -3.54 -8.61
C GLU A 56 10.85 -2.61 -7.99
N ILE A 57 11.05 -2.69 -6.66
CA ILE A 57 12.36 -2.38 -6.06
C ILE A 57 13.30 -3.54 -6.38
N HIS A 58 13.63 -3.68 -7.66
CA HIS A 58 14.80 -4.45 -8.03
C HIS A 58 15.98 -3.74 -7.39
N PHE A 59 16.52 -4.38 -6.37
CA PHE A 59 17.88 -4.23 -5.87
C PHE A 59 18.93 -4.58 -6.97
N GLY A 60 18.69 -4.19 -8.23
CA GLY A 60 19.56 -4.46 -9.38
C GLY A 60 19.73 -5.94 -9.75
N ILE A 61 18.87 -6.85 -9.27
CA ILE A 61 19.00 -8.28 -9.55
C ILE A 61 17.80 -8.76 -10.37
N ASP A 62 18.05 -8.96 -11.66
CA ASP A 62 17.19 -9.65 -12.63
C ASP A 62 17.16 -11.15 -12.30
N VAL A 63 16.43 -11.53 -11.25
CA VAL A 63 16.18 -12.94 -10.94
C VAL A 63 14.70 -13.06 -10.65
N LYS A 64 13.98 -13.81 -11.50
CA LYS A 64 12.63 -14.29 -11.20
C LYS A 64 12.72 -15.07 -9.88
N PRO A 65 12.20 -14.54 -8.76
CA PRO A 65 12.32 -15.25 -7.50
C PRO A 65 11.44 -16.50 -7.56
N ASP A 66 11.96 -17.59 -6.97
CA ASP A 66 11.24 -18.85 -6.88
C ASP A 66 9.94 -18.64 -6.07
N PRO A 67 8.80 -19.23 -6.48
CA PRO A 67 7.54 -19.09 -5.77
C PRO A 67 7.61 -19.48 -4.28
N ASP A 68 8.49 -20.39 -3.88
CA ASP A 68 8.70 -20.76 -2.48
C ASP A 68 9.39 -19.64 -1.68
N GLU A 69 10.41 -18.98 -2.26
CA GLU A 69 11.08 -17.85 -1.59
C GLU A 69 10.16 -16.63 -1.48
N LEU A 70 9.36 -16.38 -2.52
CA LEU A 70 8.31 -15.35 -2.50
C LEU A 70 7.32 -15.58 -1.37
N SER A 71 6.87 -16.82 -1.19
CA SER A 71 5.92 -17.16 -0.13
C SER A 71 6.47 -16.83 1.26
N THR A 72 7.77 -17.00 1.48
CA THR A 72 8.42 -16.70 2.78
C THR A 72 8.49 -15.20 3.03
N VAL A 73 8.79 -14.40 2.00
CA VAL A 73 8.80 -12.93 2.08
C VAL A 73 7.39 -12.40 2.33
N TYR A 74 6.39 -12.90 1.59
CA TYR A 74 5.00 -12.51 1.81
C TYR A 74 4.46 -12.92 3.17
N SER A 75 4.86 -14.09 3.67
CA SER A 75 4.52 -14.55 5.03
C SER A 75 5.12 -13.62 6.09
N SER A 76 6.36 -13.16 5.89
CA SER A 76 7.03 -12.22 6.79
C SER A 76 6.41 -10.82 6.75
N LEU A 77 5.93 -10.38 5.59
CA LEU A 77 5.17 -9.14 5.44
C LEU A 77 3.80 -9.25 6.11
N PHE A 78 3.08 -10.36 5.88
CA PHE A 78 1.79 -10.61 6.51
C PHE A 78 1.89 -10.60 8.04
N LEU A 79 2.94 -11.19 8.60
CA LEU A 79 3.22 -11.16 10.05
C LEU A 79 3.45 -9.75 10.62
N GLN A 80 3.79 -8.75 9.79
CA GLN A 80 3.83 -7.36 10.27
C GLN A 80 2.41 -6.79 10.38
N PHE A 81 1.54 -7.09 9.43
CA PHE A 81 0.14 -6.67 9.46
C PHE A 81 -0.67 -7.39 10.55
N ASP A 82 -0.42 -8.69 10.79
CA ASP A 82 -1.05 -9.51 11.83
C ASP A 82 -0.38 -9.26 13.19
N HIS A 83 -0.75 -8.13 13.79
CA HIS A 83 -0.09 -7.58 14.97
C HIS A 83 -0.38 -8.42 16.22
N ASP A 84 -1.54 -9.08 16.25
CA ASP A 84 -1.95 -10.00 17.31
C ASP A 84 -1.59 -11.47 17.03
N SER A 85 -0.99 -11.76 15.87
CA SER A 85 -0.62 -13.12 15.44
C SER A 85 -1.81 -14.09 15.45
N SER A 86 -3.02 -13.57 15.19
CA SER A 86 -4.25 -14.37 15.09
C SER A 86 -4.31 -15.21 13.81
N GLY A 87 -3.44 -14.91 12.84
CA GLY A 87 -3.43 -15.52 11.52
C GLY A 87 -4.38 -14.84 10.53
N LYS A 88 -4.98 -13.71 10.92
CA LYS A 88 -5.89 -12.89 10.12
C LYS A 88 -5.64 -11.42 10.44
N VAL A 89 -5.88 -10.54 9.47
CA VAL A 89 -5.69 -9.10 9.65
C VAL A 89 -7.05 -8.43 9.66
N ASP A 90 -7.38 -7.76 10.76
CA ASP A 90 -8.61 -6.97 10.84
C ASP A 90 -8.46 -5.58 10.21
N LEU A 91 -9.58 -4.88 10.04
CA LEU A 91 -9.59 -3.55 9.40
C LEU A 91 -8.72 -2.53 10.16
N ASP A 92 -8.69 -2.58 11.49
CA ASP A 92 -7.94 -1.64 12.32
C ASP A 92 -6.43 -1.92 12.21
N GLU A 93 -6.04 -3.20 12.26
CA GLU A 93 -4.67 -3.63 12.00
C GLU A 93 -4.20 -3.25 10.60
N PHE A 94 -5.01 -3.55 9.58
CA PHE A 94 -4.72 -3.21 8.19
C PHE A 94 -4.56 -1.70 8.02
N LYS A 95 -5.43 -0.90 8.66
CA LYS A 95 -5.33 0.57 8.66
C LYS A 95 -4.05 1.04 9.33
N ALA A 96 -3.76 0.53 10.53
CA ALA A 96 -2.62 0.94 11.33
C ALA A 96 -1.30 0.63 10.62
N GLU A 97 -1.16 -0.59 10.09
CA GLU A 97 0.06 -1.00 9.38
C GLU A 97 0.21 -0.27 8.05
N THR A 98 -0.86 -0.15 7.25
CA THR A 98 -0.81 0.62 6.00
C THR A 98 -0.38 2.07 6.25
N LYS A 99 -0.92 2.70 7.30
CA LYS A 99 -0.55 4.05 7.74
C LYS A 99 0.93 4.11 8.11
N ARG A 100 1.42 3.13 8.87
CA ARG A 100 2.82 3.05 9.29
C ARG A 100 3.76 2.90 8.11
N MET A 101 3.47 1.98 7.20
CA MET A 101 4.25 1.73 5.98
C MET A 101 4.30 2.98 5.08
N MET A 102 3.17 3.66 4.87
CA MET A 102 3.11 4.89 4.10
C MET A 102 3.96 6.00 4.74
N LEU A 103 3.83 6.22 6.05
CA LEU A 103 4.64 7.22 6.76
C LEU A 103 6.12 6.84 6.77
N ALA A 104 6.47 5.57 6.91
CA ALA A 104 7.84 5.09 6.84
C ALA A 104 8.43 5.32 5.43
N THR A 105 7.63 5.09 4.39
CA THR A 105 8.00 5.38 2.99
C THR A 105 8.22 6.87 2.78
N ALA A 106 7.32 7.72 3.28
CA ALA A 106 7.46 9.17 3.21
C ALA A 106 8.71 9.67 3.94
N ASN A 107 9.00 9.13 5.13
CA ASN A 107 10.22 9.44 5.88
C ASN A 107 11.49 8.91 5.17
N GLY A 108 11.39 7.78 4.46
CA GLY A 108 12.49 7.18 3.70
C GLY A 108 12.78 7.87 2.36
N MET A 109 11.79 8.52 1.73
CA MET A 109 11.93 9.23 0.44
C MET A 109 12.79 10.50 0.54
N GLY A 110 13.00 11.03 1.74
CA GLY A 110 13.69 12.31 1.92
C GLY A 110 12.91 13.48 1.31
N PHE A 111 13.63 14.50 0.86
CA PHE A 111 13.07 15.78 0.41
C PHE A 111 12.90 15.90 -1.12
N LEU A 112 13.23 14.85 -1.88
CA LEU A 112 13.19 14.87 -3.33
C LEU A 112 12.04 13.99 -3.84
N PRO A 113 11.24 14.49 -4.81
CA PRO A 113 10.23 13.69 -5.47
C PRO A 113 10.86 12.46 -6.11
N VAL A 114 10.23 11.30 -5.96
CA VAL A 114 10.65 10.06 -6.59
C VAL A 114 9.67 9.70 -7.70
N GLN A 115 10.20 9.42 -8.89
CA GLN A 115 9.39 8.90 -9.99
C GLN A 115 9.24 7.39 -9.82
N MET A 116 8.00 6.92 -9.71
CA MET A 116 7.69 5.50 -9.50
C MET A 116 6.64 5.00 -10.50
N VAL A 117 6.76 3.73 -10.89
CA VAL A 117 5.72 3.04 -11.68
C VAL A 117 4.68 2.53 -10.71
N LEU A 118 3.45 3.01 -10.83
CA LEU A 118 2.34 2.64 -9.96
C LEU A 118 1.29 1.85 -10.75
N GLU A 119 0.73 0.82 -10.11
CA GLU A 119 -0.42 0.09 -10.64
C GLU A 119 -1.72 0.82 -10.31
N GLU A 120 -2.70 0.66 -11.20
CA GLU A 120 -4.03 1.28 -11.06
C GLU A 120 -4.72 0.73 -9.81
N GLY A 121 -5.09 1.62 -8.88
CA GLY A 121 -5.69 1.25 -7.60
C GLY A 121 -4.69 0.98 -6.47
N SER A 122 -3.38 1.10 -6.71
CA SER A 122 -2.37 0.96 -5.66
C SER A 122 -2.45 2.07 -4.60
N PHE A 123 -1.96 1.74 -3.40
CA PHE A 123 -1.89 2.64 -2.23
C PHE A 123 -1.25 4.00 -2.56
N LEU A 124 -0.12 3.97 -3.25
CA LEU A 124 0.61 5.18 -3.61
C LEU A 124 -0.06 5.93 -4.77
N MET A 125 -0.68 5.22 -5.72
CA MET A 125 -1.38 5.88 -6.83
C MET A 125 -2.55 6.71 -6.31
N LYS A 126 -3.25 6.21 -5.29
CA LYS A 126 -4.36 6.94 -4.67
C LYS A 126 -3.90 8.19 -3.92
N ALA A 127 -2.70 8.17 -3.35
CA ALA A 127 -2.09 9.38 -2.79
C ALA A 127 -1.82 10.44 -3.87
N VAL A 128 -1.29 10.03 -5.03
CA VAL A 128 -1.04 10.93 -6.18
C VAL A 128 -2.36 11.43 -6.80
N GLU A 129 -3.36 10.57 -6.97
CA GLU A 129 -4.69 10.96 -7.45
C GLU A 129 -5.34 12.00 -6.53
N ARG A 130 -5.17 11.85 -5.20
CA ARG A 130 -5.69 12.80 -4.21
C ARG A 130 -5.02 14.16 -4.36
N GLU A 131 -3.70 14.21 -4.47
CA GLU A 131 -2.97 15.46 -4.70
C GLU A 131 -3.34 16.11 -6.03
N THR A 132 -3.42 15.32 -7.10
CA THR A 132 -3.86 15.79 -8.43
C THR A 132 -5.26 16.38 -8.37
N THR A 133 -6.16 15.78 -7.59
CA THR A 133 -7.53 16.29 -7.36
C THR A 133 -7.51 17.59 -6.56
N ILE A 134 -6.67 17.71 -5.53
CA ILE A 134 -6.51 18.93 -4.73
C ILE A 134 -5.94 20.07 -5.59
N MET A 135 -4.91 19.80 -6.40
CA MET A 135 -4.33 20.79 -7.33
C MET A 135 -5.36 21.22 -8.39
N ALA A 136 -6.14 20.29 -8.93
CA ALA A 136 -7.20 20.59 -9.90
C ALA A 136 -8.34 21.43 -9.28
N ALA A 137 -8.70 21.18 -8.02
CA ALA A 137 -9.71 21.96 -7.30
C ALA A 137 -9.20 23.36 -6.89
N SER A 138 -7.89 23.54 -6.74
CA SER A 138 -7.24 24.81 -6.40
C SER A 138 -6.96 25.70 -7.61
N ALA A 139 -7.16 25.18 -8.82
CA ALA A 139 -6.89 25.89 -10.08
C ALA A 139 -8.13 26.63 -10.65
N PHE A 140 -9.24 26.69 -9.90
CA PHE A 140 -10.48 27.39 -10.26
C PHE A 140 -10.81 28.53 -9.31
#